data_AF-A0AAE7J787-F1
#
_entry.id   AF-A0AAE7J787-F1
#
_cell.length_a   1.000
_cell.length_b   1.000
_cell.length_c   1.000
_cell.angle_alpha   90.00
_cell.angle_beta   90.00
_cell.angle_gamma   90.00
#
_symmetry.space_group_name_H-M   'P 1'
#
loop_
_entity.id
_entity.type
_entity.pdbx_description
1 polymer ?
#
loop_
_entity_poly.entity_id
_entity_poly.type
_entity_poly.pdbx_seq_one_letter_code
_entity_poly.pdbx_strand_id
1 'polypeptide(L)'
;MAGLLSGCIPGQQKPSWRIVPLQRSQPHDGLGVVSQPDGYGVHLYLETDTSDPAICKPRWLASPARLFNGNGTAPFSSGLASQQEFFAVVQRRDVREALKRELEALCKARAPQARWQWQDPPTKASEVRPVRLPAWEGEDLLTDPSEERRRQEALLQGDRLNADQP
;
A
#
# COMPACT_ATOMS: atom_id res chain seq x y z
N MET A 1 39.23 -30.52 -39.15
CA MET A 1 39.04 -29.17 -38.58
C MET A 1 37.68 -29.12 -37.90
N ALA A 2 37.64 -29.25 -36.57
CA ALA A 2 36.41 -29.16 -35.79
C ALA A 2 36.41 -27.80 -35.09
N GLY A 3 35.64 -26.84 -35.63
CA GLY A 3 35.44 -25.54 -35.03
C GLY A 3 34.43 -25.66 -33.88
N LEU A 4 34.92 -25.60 -32.64
CA LEU A 4 34.09 -25.43 -31.46
C LEU A 4 33.50 -24.01 -31.49
N LEU A 5 32.23 -23.90 -31.91
CA LEU A 5 31.43 -22.70 -31.76
C LEU A 5 31.13 -22.51 -30.26
N SER A 6 31.97 -21.74 -29.56
CA SER A 6 31.63 -21.21 -28.24
C SER A 6 30.52 -20.18 -28.39
N GLY A 7 29.27 -20.63 -28.25
CA GLY A 7 28.12 -19.74 -28.16
C GLY A 7 28.24 -18.87 -26.91
N CYS A 8 28.20 -17.54 -27.09
CA CYS A 8 28.07 -16.60 -25.99
C CYS A 8 26.71 -16.82 -25.32
N ILE A 9 26.71 -17.45 -24.13
CA ILE A 9 25.54 -17.41 -23.24
C ILE A 9 25.36 -15.93 -22.88
N PRO A 10 24.20 -15.30 -23.16
CA PRO A 10 23.94 -13.97 -22.64
C PRO A 10 24.05 -14.08 -21.12
N GLY A 11 25.06 -13.42 -20.54
CA GLY A 11 25.30 -13.48 -19.11
C GLY A 11 24.00 -13.16 -18.40
N GLN A 12 23.46 -14.11 -17.63
CA GLN A 12 22.24 -13.91 -16.86
C GLN A 12 22.42 -12.63 -16.05
N GLN A 13 21.76 -11.56 -16.50
CA GLN A 13 21.89 -10.27 -15.82
C GLN A 13 21.34 -10.46 -14.42
N LYS A 14 22.16 -10.21 -13.40
CA LYS A 14 21.71 -10.33 -12.02
C LYS A 14 20.86 -9.11 -11.67
N PRO A 15 19.89 -9.25 -10.74
CA PRO A 15 19.20 -8.09 -10.19
C PRO A 15 20.21 -7.11 -9.60
N SER A 16 20.05 -5.83 -9.92
CA SER A 16 20.95 -4.78 -9.43
C SER A 16 20.74 -4.47 -7.94
N TRP A 17 19.57 -4.85 -7.39
CA TRP A 17 19.14 -4.52 -6.03
C TRP A 17 19.13 -3.03 -5.73
N ARG A 18 19.09 -2.18 -6.77
CA ARG A 18 18.96 -0.75 -6.61
C ARG A 18 17.66 -0.45 -5.87
N ILE A 19 17.77 0.38 -4.84
CA ILE A 19 16.63 0.89 -4.07
C ILE A 19 16.42 2.34 -4.49
N VAL A 20 15.21 2.69 -4.88
CA VAL A 20 14.85 4.04 -5.32
C VAL A 20 13.62 4.52 -4.57
N PRO A 21 13.60 5.76 -4.06
CA PRO A 21 12.36 6.35 -3.57
C PRO A 21 11.41 6.49 -4.74
N LEU A 22 10.16 6.03 -4.59
CA LEU A 22 9.16 6.09 -5.66
C LEU A 22 7.83 6.53 -5.05
N GLN A 23 7.56 7.83 -5.18
CA GLN A 23 6.37 8.45 -4.62
C GLN A 23 5.12 8.05 -5.42
N ARG A 24 4.02 7.84 -4.71
CA ARG A 24 2.71 7.60 -5.29
C ARG A 24 1.82 8.83 -5.17
N SER A 25 1.73 9.42 -3.98
CA SER A 25 0.84 10.53 -3.66
C SER A 25 1.54 11.61 -2.85
N GLN A 26 2.46 11.23 -1.96
CA GLN A 26 3.22 12.14 -1.12
C GLN A 26 4.67 11.68 -0.94
N PRO A 27 5.57 12.54 -0.44
CA PRO A 27 6.91 12.09 -0.07
C PRO A 27 6.88 10.89 0.90
N HIS A 28 7.83 9.97 0.70
CA HIS A 28 8.07 8.80 1.55
C HIS A 28 7.00 7.70 1.55
N ASP A 29 6.03 7.73 0.64
CA ASP A 29 4.94 6.75 0.56
C ASP A 29 5.21 5.56 -0.40
N GLY A 30 6.44 5.44 -0.91
CA GLY A 30 6.78 4.32 -1.78
C GLY A 30 8.27 4.10 -2.00
N LEU A 31 8.61 2.82 -2.21
CA LEU A 31 9.99 2.35 -2.37
C LEU A 31 10.07 1.34 -3.52
N GLY A 32 10.83 1.66 -4.57
CA GLY A 32 11.16 0.74 -5.64
C GLY A 32 12.39 -0.11 -5.28
N VAL A 33 12.32 -1.41 -5.53
CA VAL A 33 13.42 -2.37 -5.35
C VAL A 33 13.61 -3.15 -6.63
N VAL A 34 14.78 -3.01 -7.26
CA VAL A 34 15.15 -3.75 -8.49
C VAL A 34 15.59 -5.16 -8.15
N SER A 35 14.61 -6.04 -7.92
CA SER A 35 14.79 -7.43 -7.49
C SER A 35 14.89 -8.43 -8.65
N GLN A 36 14.77 -7.98 -9.90
CA GLN A 36 14.88 -8.79 -11.10
C GLN A 36 15.92 -8.21 -12.09
N PRO A 37 16.35 -8.99 -13.10
CA PRO A 37 17.19 -8.50 -14.20
C PRO A 37 16.57 -7.31 -14.95
N ASP A 38 17.35 -6.64 -15.79
CA ASP A 38 16.86 -5.62 -16.73
C ASP A 38 16.10 -4.43 -16.11
N GLY A 39 16.27 -4.19 -14.81
CA GLY A 39 15.60 -3.08 -14.12
C GLY A 39 14.17 -3.39 -13.65
N TYR A 40 13.75 -4.65 -13.72
CA TYR A 40 12.47 -5.08 -13.18
C TYR A 40 12.55 -5.30 -11.66
N GLY A 41 11.40 -5.25 -10.99
CA GLY A 41 11.35 -5.57 -9.56
C GLY A 41 10.00 -5.31 -8.95
N VAL A 42 9.99 -4.79 -7.73
CA VAL A 42 8.77 -4.48 -6.99
C VAL A 42 8.75 -3.02 -6.54
N HIS A 43 7.56 -2.42 -6.55
CA HIS A 43 7.28 -1.15 -5.90
C HIS A 43 6.44 -1.42 -4.66
N LEU A 44 7.02 -1.14 -3.51
CA LEU A 44 6.41 -1.28 -2.20
C LEU A 44 5.67 0.02 -1.88
N TYR A 45 4.36 -0.06 -1.67
CA TYR A 45 3.58 1.06 -1.13
C TYR A 45 3.74 1.11 0.38
N LEU A 46 4.07 2.29 0.89
CA LEU A 46 4.37 2.51 2.29
C LEU A 46 3.21 3.23 2.96
N GLU A 47 2.72 2.63 4.04
CA GLU A 47 1.60 3.13 4.80
C GLU A 47 1.92 3.05 6.29
N THR A 48 1.32 3.96 7.07
CA THR A 48 1.45 4.00 8.53
C THR A 48 0.09 3.79 9.17
N ASP A 49 0.07 2.99 10.23
CA ASP A 49 -1.08 2.84 11.10
C ASP A 49 -1.03 3.87 12.22
N THR A 50 -2.03 4.74 12.27
CA THR A 50 -2.21 5.81 13.27
C THR A 50 -3.55 5.68 13.99
N SER A 51 -4.12 4.47 14.04
CA SER A 51 -5.39 4.22 14.75
C SER A 51 -5.30 4.52 16.25
N ASP A 52 -4.11 4.42 16.86
CA ASP A 52 -3.81 4.98 18.17
C ASP A 52 -3.18 6.38 17.96
N PRO A 53 -3.79 7.48 18.44
CA PRO A 53 -3.25 8.82 18.25
C PRO A 53 -1.84 9.03 18.83
N ALA A 54 -1.43 8.22 19.81
CA ALA A 54 -0.11 8.32 20.44
C ALA A 54 0.97 7.50 19.74
N ILE A 55 0.60 6.56 18.86
CA ILE A 55 1.53 5.61 18.22
C ILE A 55 1.35 5.63 16.72
N CYS A 56 2.49 5.73 16.02
CA CYS A 56 2.52 5.59 14.58
C CYS A 56 3.54 4.51 14.21
N LYS A 57 3.07 3.51 13.47
CA LYS A 57 3.83 2.29 13.13
C LYS A 57 3.58 1.89 11.67
N PRO A 58 4.42 1.04 11.06
CA PRO A 58 4.15 0.52 9.73
C PRO A 58 2.78 -0.17 9.62
N ARG A 59 2.09 0.02 8.49
CA ARG A 59 0.97 -0.80 8.03
C ARG A 59 1.43 -1.59 6.80
N TRP A 60 1.70 -2.87 6.99
CA TRP A 60 2.29 -3.69 5.94
C TRP A 60 1.30 -4.10 4.85
N LEU A 61 1.58 -3.69 3.62
CA LEU A 61 0.86 -4.08 2.40
C LEU A 61 1.68 -5.10 1.62
N ALA A 62 1.43 -6.39 1.85
CA ALA A 62 2.17 -7.49 1.21
C ALA A 62 1.78 -7.73 -0.28
N SER A 63 1.16 -6.74 -0.93
CA SER A 63 0.69 -6.79 -2.33
C SER A 63 1.40 -5.70 -3.14
N PRO A 64 2.67 -5.91 -3.53
CA PRO A 64 3.45 -4.89 -4.22
C PRO A 64 3.00 -4.70 -5.67
N ALA A 65 3.25 -3.52 -6.22
CA ALA A 65 3.15 -3.30 -7.66
C ALA A 65 4.41 -3.80 -8.37
N ARG A 66 4.30 -4.12 -9.65
CA ARG A 66 5.46 -4.46 -10.48
C ARG A 66 6.20 -3.18 -10.87
N LEU A 67 7.51 -3.15 -10.60
CA LEU A 67 8.42 -2.07 -11.00
C LEU A 67 9.04 -2.36 -12.37
N PHE A 68 9.11 -1.33 -13.20
CA PHE A 68 9.80 -1.31 -14.49
C PHE A 68 10.81 -0.16 -14.53
N ASN A 69 11.83 -0.31 -15.39
CA ASN A 69 12.86 0.70 -15.63
C ASN A 69 13.58 1.18 -14.35
N GLY A 70 13.68 0.32 -13.33
CA GLY A 70 14.25 0.64 -12.02
C GLY A 70 15.75 0.99 -12.06
N ASN A 71 16.47 0.53 -13.09
CA ASN A 71 17.86 0.91 -13.33
C ASN A 71 18.01 2.22 -14.11
N GLY A 72 16.93 2.71 -14.74
CA GLY A 72 16.94 3.92 -15.55
C GLY A 72 16.75 5.20 -14.73
N THR A 73 16.34 6.25 -15.43
CA THR A 73 16.08 7.59 -14.88
C THR A 73 14.59 7.84 -14.60
N ALA A 74 13.70 7.03 -15.16
CA ALA A 74 12.25 7.16 -15.03
C ALA A 74 11.62 5.80 -14.65
N PRO A 75 11.84 5.32 -13.41
CA PRO A 75 11.17 4.13 -12.91
C PRO A 75 9.66 4.34 -12.82
N PHE A 76 8.88 3.31 -13.15
CA PHE A 76 7.42 3.38 -13.06
C PHE A 76 6.83 2.01 -12.68
N SER A 77 5.57 2.04 -12.26
CA SER A 77 4.87 0.85 -11.78
C SER A 77 3.65 0.54 -12.64
N SER A 78 3.44 -0.74 -12.96
CA SER A 78 2.28 -1.19 -13.74
C SER A 78 1.92 -2.64 -13.42
N GLY A 79 0.67 -2.91 -13.06
CA GLY A 79 0.24 -4.27 -12.68
C GLY A 79 0.78 -4.72 -11.32
N LEU A 80 0.51 -5.97 -10.98
CA LEU A 80 0.79 -6.54 -9.67
C LEU A 80 2.03 -7.44 -9.70
N ALA A 81 2.82 -7.38 -8.63
CA ALA A 81 3.84 -8.36 -8.31
C ALA A 81 3.33 -9.32 -7.22
N SER A 82 3.97 -10.47 -7.07
CA SER A 82 3.50 -11.50 -6.14
C SER A 82 3.84 -11.16 -4.69
N GLN A 83 3.09 -11.74 -3.74
CA GLN A 83 3.43 -11.64 -2.32
C GLN A 83 4.77 -12.33 -2.02
N GLN A 84 5.10 -13.40 -2.74
CA GLN A 84 6.39 -14.09 -2.60
C GLN A 84 7.56 -13.16 -2.91
N GLU A 85 7.41 -12.29 -3.92
CA GLU A 85 8.42 -11.28 -4.23
C GLU A 85 8.52 -10.21 -3.15
N PHE A 86 7.40 -9.78 -2.56
CA PHE A 86 7.41 -8.93 -1.37
C PHE A 86 8.26 -9.57 -0.27
N PHE A 87 7.96 -10.82 0.10
CA PHE A 87 8.69 -11.56 1.13
C PHE A 87 10.18 -11.69 0.81
N ALA A 88 10.53 -11.94 -0.45
CA ALA A 88 11.92 -12.05 -0.87
C ALA A 88 12.68 -10.73 -0.71
N VAL A 89 12.08 -9.59 -1.07
CA VAL A 89 12.77 -8.30 -0.95
C VAL A 89 12.91 -7.84 0.50
N VAL A 90 11.87 -8.02 1.32
CA VAL A 90 11.88 -7.52 2.71
C VAL A 90 12.77 -8.33 3.65
N GLN A 91 13.20 -9.53 3.25
CA GLN A 91 14.20 -10.28 4.01
C GLN A 91 15.58 -9.61 3.99
N ARG A 92 15.88 -8.86 2.92
CA ARG A 92 17.16 -8.17 2.82
C ARG A 92 17.28 -7.04 3.82
N ARG A 93 18.48 -6.90 4.39
CA ARG A 93 18.77 -5.88 5.41
C ARG A 93 18.72 -4.47 4.84
N ASP A 94 19.34 -4.24 3.69
CA ASP A 94 19.37 -2.93 3.02
C ASP A 94 17.96 -2.40 2.71
N VAL A 95 17.07 -3.28 2.23
CA VAL A 95 15.65 -2.97 2.00
C VAL A 95 14.95 -2.62 3.30
N ARG A 96 15.13 -3.39 4.39
CA ARG A 96 14.52 -3.08 5.69
C ARG A 96 14.99 -1.75 6.28
N GLU A 97 16.26 -1.43 6.15
CA GLU A 97 16.80 -0.13 6.60
C GLU A 97 16.21 1.02 5.78
N ALA A 98 16.04 0.86 4.47
CA ALA A 98 15.37 1.85 3.63
C ALA A 98 13.89 2.01 4.02
N LEU A 99 13.17 0.90 4.17
CA LEU A 99 11.77 0.90 4.62
C LEU A 99 11.60 1.63 5.95
N LYS A 100 12.47 1.36 6.92
CA LYS A 100 12.42 2.01 8.23
C LYS A 100 12.59 3.52 8.13
N ARG A 101 13.55 3.99 7.32
CA ARG A 101 13.77 5.44 7.11
C ARG A 101 12.58 6.11 6.43
N GLU A 102 12.08 5.54 5.34
CA GLU A 102 10.96 6.11 4.60
C GLU A 102 9.68 6.11 5.45
N LEU A 103 9.37 5.01 6.14
CA LEU A 103 8.18 4.93 6.99
C LEU A 103 8.26 5.85 8.21
N GLU A 104 9.44 6.05 8.80
CA GLU A 104 9.62 7.01 9.89
C GLU A 104 9.40 8.45 9.40
N ALA A 105 9.90 8.79 8.20
CA ALA A 105 9.67 10.10 7.59
C ALA A 105 8.19 10.31 7.24
N LEU A 106 7.54 9.29 6.67
CA LEU A 106 6.10 9.28 6.38
C LEU A 106 5.27 9.49 7.65
N CYS A 107 5.66 8.81 8.73
CA CYS A 107 5.05 8.93 10.04
C CYS A 107 5.12 10.35 10.60
N LYS A 108 6.30 10.98 10.57
CA LYS A 108 6.49 12.37 11.00
C LYS A 108 5.64 13.35 10.18
N ALA A 109 5.48 13.10 8.89
CA ALA A 109 4.66 13.93 8.02
C ALA A 109 3.14 13.80 8.30
N ARG A 110 2.65 12.60 8.60
CA ARG A 110 1.21 12.32 8.78
C ARG A 110 0.73 12.47 10.22
N ALA A 111 1.56 12.16 11.21
CA ALA A 111 1.21 12.16 12.62
C ALA A 111 2.38 12.73 13.47
N PRO A 112 2.63 14.06 13.39
CA PRO A 112 3.82 14.67 13.99
C PRO A 112 3.91 14.55 15.51
N GLN A 113 2.78 14.34 16.19
CA GLN A 113 2.71 14.16 17.65
C GLN A 113 2.78 12.70 18.10
N ALA A 114 2.66 11.74 17.16
CA ALA A 114 2.67 10.32 17.48
C ALA A 114 4.11 9.81 17.62
N ARG A 115 4.33 8.90 18.56
CA ARG A 115 5.63 8.23 18.72
C ARG A 115 5.80 7.18 17.65
N TRP A 116 6.91 7.26 16.93
CA TRP A 116 7.31 6.23 15.97
C TRP A 116 7.59 4.89 16.67
N GLN A 117 7.04 3.82 16.13
CA GLN A 117 7.30 2.45 16.55
C GLN A 117 7.53 1.56 15.33
N TRP A 118 8.77 1.09 15.16
CA TRP A 118 9.09 0.11 14.13
C TRP A 118 8.44 -1.25 14.44
N GLN A 119 7.93 -1.88 13.39
CA GLN A 119 7.50 -3.28 13.38
C GLN A 119 8.06 -3.91 12.13
N ASP A 120 8.72 -5.08 12.23
CA ASP A 120 9.27 -5.75 11.06
C ASP A 120 8.18 -6.16 10.05
N PRO A 121 8.49 -6.12 8.74
CA PRO A 121 7.56 -6.58 7.70
C PRO A 121 7.34 -8.10 7.77
N PRO A 122 6.16 -8.58 7.34
CA PRO A 122 5.92 -10.02 7.25
C PRO A 122 6.86 -10.63 6.20
N THR A 123 7.46 -11.77 6.55
CA THR A 123 8.39 -12.50 5.67
C THR A 123 7.77 -13.77 5.09
N LYS A 124 6.53 -14.09 5.48
CA LYS A 124 5.75 -15.22 5.00
C LYS A 124 4.26 -14.92 5.10
N ALA A 125 3.46 -15.68 4.37
CA ALA A 125 2.01 -15.49 4.28
C ALA A 125 1.30 -15.54 5.65
N SER A 126 1.74 -16.41 6.56
CA SER A 126 1.11 -16.53 7.89
C SER A 126 1.34 -15.34 8.82
N GLU A 127 2.26 -14.42 8.48
CA GLU A 127 2.51 -13.19 9.23
C GLU A 127 1.71 -11.99 8.69
N VAL A 128 1.13 -12.13 7.49
CA VAL A 128 0.37 -11.06 6.85
C VAL A 128 -0.93 -10.85 7.61
N ARG A 129 -1.10 -9.64 8.15
CA ARG A 129 -2.34 -9.23 8.80
C ARG A 129 -3.30 -8.67 7.74
N PRO A 130 -4.54 -9.19 7.64
CA PRO A 130 -5.53 -8.60 6.76
C PRO A 130 -5.76 -7.13 7.11
N VAL A 131 -5.73 -6.27 6.08
CA VAL A 131 -6.12 -4.87 6.24
C VAL A 131 -7.63 -4.85 6.48
N ARG A 132 -8.05 -4.42 7.68
CA ARG A 132 -9.47 -4.13 7.90
C ARG A 132 -9.81 -2.88 7.08
N LEU A 133 -10.82 -2.99 6.23
CA LEU A 133 -11.38 -1.87 5.47
C LEU A 133 -12.67 -1.46 6.17
N PRO A 134 -12.67 -0.42 7.03
CA PRO A 134 -13.85 -0.04 7.82
C PRO A 134 -15.06 0.30 6.96
N ALA A 135 -14.85 0.69 5.70
CA ALA A 135 -15.89 0.97 4.73
C ALA A 135 -16.82 -0.23 4.43
N TRP A 136 -16.46 -1.45 4.83
CA TRP A 136 -17.30 -2.65 4.71
C TRP A 136 -17.97 -3.05 6.03
N GLU A 137 -17.64 -2.38 7.14
CA GLU A 137 -18.13 -2.70 8.49
C GLU A 137 -19.03 -1.60 9.08
N GLY A 138 -19.23 -0.49 8.37
CA GLY A 138 -20.22 0.51 8.77
C GLY A 138 -21.64 -0.03 8.58
N GLU A 139 -22.53 0.21 9.55
CA GLU A 139 -23.96 0.22 9.25
C GLU A 139 -24.18 1.12 8.02
N ASP A 140 -25.07 0.71 7.12
CA ASP A 140 -25.45 1.52 5.97
C ASP A 140 -25.82 2.92 6.49
N LEU A 141 -24.98 3.92 6.19
CA LEU A 141 -25.22 5.31 6.63
C LEU A 141 -26.47 5.91 5.98
N LEU A 142 -27.01 5.20 4.98
CA LEU A 142 -28.21 5.55 4.26
C LEU A 142 -29.38 4.76 4.85
N THR A 143 -30.31 5.47 5.47
CA THR A 143 -31.64 4.93 5.81
C THR A 143 -32.27 4.28 4.58
N ASP A 144 -32.93 3.14 4.76
CA ASP A 144 -33.67 2.49 3.67
C ASP A 144 -34.63 3.51 3.00
N PRO A 145 -34.62 3.65 1.66
CA PRO A 145 -35.44 4.66 0.98
C PRO A 145 -36.95 4.57 1.27
N SER A 146 -37.46 3.38 1.60
CA SER A 146 -38.86 3.18 1.97
C SER A 146 -39.17 3.65 3.39
N GLU A 147 -38.19 3.56 4.30
CA GLU A 147 -38.31 4.09 5.66
C GLU A 147 -38.26 5.61 5.66
N GLU A 148 -37.33 6.20 4.92
CA GLU A 148 -37.23 7.66 4.77
C GLU A 148 -38.49 8.24 4.11
N ARG A 149 -39.03 7.56 3.07
CA ARG A 149 -40.30 7.97 2.45
C ARG A 149 -41.48 7.96 3.43
N ARG A 150 -41.62 6.89 4.23
CA ARG A 150 -42.69 6.79 5.24
C ARG A 150 -42.56 7.90 6.29
N ARG A 151 -41.34 8.24 6.70
CA ARG A 151 -41.09 9.34 7.64
C ARG A 151 -41.48 10.69 7.05
N GLN A 152 -41.13 10.94 5.80
CA GLN A 152 -41.50 12.16 5.08
C GLN A 152 -43.02 12.29 4.93
N GLU A 153 -43.70 11.22 4.56
CA GLU A 153 -45.17 11.19 4.46
C GLU A 153 -45.85 11.46 5.81
N ALA A 154 -45.34 10.87 6.90
CA ALA A 154 -45.86 11.10 8.24
C ALA A 154 -45.69 12.55 8.69
N LEU A 155 -44.55 13.19 8.39
CA LEU A 155 -44.33 14.61 8.67
C LEU A 155 -45.29 15.49 7.86
N LEU A 156 -45.45 15.22 6.56
CA LEU A 156 -46.37 15.96 5.70
C LEU A 156 -47.84 15.79 6.11
N GLN A 157 -48.22 14.63 6.66
CA GLN A 157 -49.57 14.41 7.20
C GLN A 157 -49.76 15.09 8.55
N GLY A 158 -48.77 15.06 9.43
CA GLY A 158 -48.78 15.77 10.71
C GLY A 158 -48.88 17.29 10.55
N ASP A 159 -48.14 17.87 9.60
CA ASP A 159 -48.21 19.29 9.27
C ASP A 159 -49.58 19.69 8.72
N ARG A 160 -50.21 18.84 7.90
CA ARG A 160 -51.57 19.06 7.41
C ARG A 160 -52.62 19.03 8.53
N LEU A 161 -52.48 18.08 9.46
CA LEU A 161 -53.38 17.97 10.62
C LEU A 161 -53.24 19.15 11.59
N ASN A 162 -52.04 19.72 11.72
CA ASN A 162 -51.79 20.91 12.54
C ASN A 162 -52.20 22.22 11.85
N ALA A 163 -52.18 22.27 10.51
CA ALA A 163 -52.59 23.45 9.74
C ALA A 163 -54.12 23.62 9.65
N ASP A 164 -54.89 22.56 9.87
CA ASP A 164 -56.36 22.54 9.86
C ASP A 164 -56.99 22.69 11.26
N GLN A 165 -56.19 22.95 12.32
CA GLN A 165 -56.71 23.35 13.63
C GLN A 165 -56.88 24.89 13.69
N PRO A 166 -58.08 25.41 14.05
CA PRO A 166 -58.39 26.84 14.05
C PRO A 166 -57.70 27.64 15.15
#